data_AF-A0A6N2KIS0-F1
#
_entry.id   AF-A0A6N2KIS0-F1
#
_cell.length_a   1.000
_cell.length_b   1.000
_cell.length_c   1.000
_cell.angle_alpha   90.00
_cell.angle_beta   90.00
_cell.angle_gamma   90.00
#
_symmetry.space_group_name_H-M   'P 1'
#
loop_
_entity.id
_entity.type
_entity.pdbx_description
1 polymer ?
#
loop_
_entity_poly.entity_id
_entity_poly.type
_entity_poly.pdbx_seq_one_letter_code
_entity_poly.pdbx_strand_id
1 'polypeptide(L)'
;MAASSSSLISSSFLLPTKPVTLHPRNGKASLFNHRPQITKTSKQPVFRVQAAKIPPGVELPKVEPKFQAPFLGFTRTAEIWNSRACMIGLIGVFVVELIINKGILQVIGVDIGKDGEQLILVNNCNESLWPGVLGGAGHSTPKDGGFLLDSGEEVVLDLPDKWSGRIWGRQGCSFDSNGKGSCDTGDCSGLLRCRGFGGTPPATMVEMTLGTSTSPLHFYDVSLVDGFNLHQWHQLGVELDAGLHHVKWI
;
A
#
# COMPACT_ATOMS: atom_id res chain seq x y z
N MET A 1 -16.20 67.58 -3.02
CA MET A 1 -17.53 67.15 -3.52
C MET A 1 -17.31 65.74 -4.08
N ALA A 2 -17.65 64.69 -3.32
CA ALA A 2 -18.88 63.87 -3.47
C ALA A 2 -18.94 63.20 -4.87
N ALA A 3 -19.21 61.91 -5.06
CA ALA A 3 -19.88 60.92 -4.21
C ALA A 3 -19.54 59.48 -4.66
N SER A 4 -19.79 58.54 -3.75
CA SER A 4 -19.85 57.09 -3.94
C SER A 4 -20.87 56.64 -4.99
N SER A 5 -20.69 55.45 -5.57
CA SER A 5 -21.79 54.52 -5.84
C SER A 5 -21.27 53.14 -6.27
N SER A 6 -21.55 52.14 -5.43
CA SER A 6 -21.58 50.73 -5.75
C SER A 6 -22.93 50.37 -6.38
N SER A 7 -22.96 49.43 -7.34
CA SER A 7 -24.16 48.64 -7.63
C SER A 7 -23.83 47.36 -8.39
N LEU A 8 -24.46 46.29 -7.89
CA LEU A 8 -24.61 44.95 -8.42
C LEU A 8 -25.58 44.95 -9.62
N ILE A 9 -25.53 43.90 -10.46
CA ILE A 9 -26.61 43.21 -11.21
C ILE A 9 -25.87 42.18 -12.12
N SER A 10 -25.94 40.87 -11.86
CA SER A 10 -26.99 39.90 -12.21
C SER A 10 -26.70 39.17 -13.53
N SER A 11 -26.63 37.84 -13.48
CA SER A 11 -26.99 36.95 -14.59
C SER A 11 -27.21 35.54 -14.08
N SER A 12 -28.47 35.13 -14.09
CA SER A 12 -29.01 33.86 -13.64
C SER A 12 -29.14 32.90 -14.82
N PHE A 13 -28.66 31.66 -14.71
CA PHE A 13 -29.17 30.51 -15.48
C PHE A 13 -28.94 29.21 -14.71
N LEU A 14 -29.90 28.81 -13.88
CA LEU A 14 -30.07 27.43 -13.40
C LEU A 14 -31.56 27.09 -13.39
N LEU A 15 -31.93 26.01 -14.10
CA LEU A 15 -33.26 25.40 -14.08
C LEU A 15 -33.49 24.58 -12.79
N PRO A 16 -34.75 24.32 -12.41
CA PRO A 16 -35.11 23.87 -11.06
C PRO A 16 -35.20 22.34 -10.91
N THR A 17 -34.62 21.79 -9.85
CA THR A 17 -34.98 20.47 -9.31
C THR A 17 -35.77 20.64 -8.01
N LYS A 18 -36.98 20.10 -7.96
CA LYS A 18 -37.93 20.16 -6.83
C LYS A 18 -37.38 19.42 -5.60
N PRO A 19 -37.55 19.95 -4.37
CA PRO A 19 -37.25 19.23 -3.13
C PRO A 19 -38.46 18.39 -2.66
N VAL A 20 -38.20 17.15 -2.24
CA VAL A 20 -39.17 16.31 -1.54
C VAL A 20 -38.96 16.47 -0.04
N THR A 21 -39.95 17.05 0.64
CA THR A 21 -40.00 17.21 2.10
C THR A 21 -40.65 15.96 2.72
N LEU A 22 -39.94 15.26 3.62
CA LEU A 22 -40.52 14.21 4.46
C LEU A 22 -40.49 14.67 5.92
N HIS A 23 -41.68 14.79 6.51
CA HIS A 23 -41.92 15.10 7.92
C HIS A 23 -41.63 13.90 8.83
N PRO A 24 -41.24 14.12 10.11
CA PRO A 24 -40.81 13.08 11.03
C PRO A 24 -42.00 12.38 11.68
N ARG A 25 -41.96 11.04 11.75
CA ARG A 25 -42.93 10.24 12.51
C ARG A 25 -42.23 9.50 13.64
N ASN A 26 -42.62 9.88 14.86
CA ASN A 26 -42.27 9.25 16.13
C ASN A 26 -42.47 7.72 16.09
N GLY A 27 -41.44 6.97 16.44
CA GLY A 27 -41.50 5.52 16.64
C GLY A 27 -40.28 5.05 17.45
N LYS A 28 -40.52 4.63 18.69
CA LYS A 28 -39.52 4.18 19.67
C LYS A 28 -38.69 3.02 19.11
N ALA A 29 -37.37 3.17 19.05
CA ALA A 29 -36.43 2.09 18.78
C ALA A 29 -36.27 1.21 20.03
N SER A 30 -36.91 0.04 20.02
CA SER A 30 -36.59 -1.04 20.95
C SER A 30 -35.53 -1.93 20.28
N LEU A 31 -34.35 -1.96 20.88
CA LEU A 31 -33.24 -2.86 20.55
C LEU A 31 -33.69 -4.32 20.74
N PHE A 32 -33.95 -5.03 19.65
CA PHE A 32 -34.13 -6.48 19.68
C PHE A 32 -32.94 -7.18 19.02
N ASN A 33 -32.29 -8.00 19.85
CA ASN A 33 -31.29 -9.00 19.52
C ASN A 33 -31.62 -9.79 18.24
N HIS A 34 -30.79 -9.67 17.21
CA HIS A 34 -30.72 -10.67 16.15
C HIS A 34 -29.51 -11.58 16.35
N ARG A 35 -29.77 -12.67 17.09
CA ARG A 35 -29.01 -13.92 17.04
C ARG A 35 -29.47 -14.68 15.78
N PRO A 36 -28.60 -15.06 14.84
CA PRO A 36 -29.03 -15.86 13.70
C PRO A 36 -29.33 -17.28 14.18
N GLN A 37 -30.61 -17.63 14.30
CA GLN A 37 -31.06 -19.02 14.41
C GLN A 37 -30.98 -19.67 13.03
N ILE A 38 -30.02 -20.57 12.88
CA ILE A 38 -29.97 -21.52 11.77
C ILE A 38 -31.13 -22.51 11.96
N THR A 39 -32.26 -22.27 11.31
CA THR A 39 -33.34 -23.25 11.17
C THR A 39 -32.98 -24.26 10.08
N LYS A 40 -32.23 -25.30 10.45
CA LYS A 40 -32.07 -26.49 9.60
C LYS A 40 -33.30 -27.39 9.78
N THR A 41 -34.22 -27.34 8.83
CA THR A 41 -35.17 -28.43 8.57
C THR A 41 -35.15 -28.83 7.10
N SER A 42 -33.96 -29.20 6.62
CA SER A 42 -33.88 -30.09 5.47
C SER A 42 -34.29 -31.48 5.94
N LYS A 43 -35.49 -31.92 5.57
CA LYS A 43 -35.88 -33.33 5.68
C LYS A 43 -34.97 -34.12 4.76
N GLN A 44 -33.90 -34.71 5.28
CA GLN A 44 -33.15 -35.69 4.52
C GLN A 44 -34.04 -36.93 4.34
N PRO A 45 -34.20 -37.47 3.11
CA PRO A 45 -34.81 -38.76 2.95
C PRO A 45 -33.92 -39.79 3.64
N VAL A 46 -34.45 -40.47 4.65
CA VAL A 46 -33.77 -41.60 5.28
C VAL A 46 -33.80 -42.75 4.27
N PHE A 47 -32.73 -42.88 3.47
CA PHE A 47 -32.57 -44.02 2.59
C PHE A 47 -32.20 -45.24 3.44
N ARG A 48 -33.19 -46.10 3.70
CA ARG A 48 -32.99 -47.35 4.43
C ARG A 48 -32.65 -48.44 3.42
N VAL A 49 -31.36 -48.70 3.25
CA VAL A 49 -30.88 -49.82 2.42
C VAL A 49 -31.21 -51.12 3.14
N GLN A 50 -32.00 -51.99 2.51
CA GLN A 50 -32.13 -53.38 2.95
C GLN A 50 -30.93 -54.17 2.43
N ALA A 51 -30.25 -54.87 3.33
CA ALA A 51 -29.13 -55.73 2.96
C ALA A 51 -29.60 -56.79 1.95
N ALA A 52 -28.87 -56.94 0.84
CA ALA A 52 -29.15 -57.94 -0.17
C ALA A 52 -29.08 -59.35 0.44
N LYS A 53 -30.04 -60.21 0.11
CA LYS A 53 -30.05 -61.61 0.56
C LYS A 53 -28.94 -62.36 -0.17
N ILE A 54 -28.02 -62.94 0.59
CA ILE A 54 -26.84 -63.61 0.07
C ILE A 54 -27.28 -64.84 -0.75
N PRO A 55 -26.71 -65.08 -1.95
CA PRO A 55 -27.05 -66.23 -2.77
C PRO A 55 -26.70 -67.55 -2.07
N PRO A 56 -27.45 -68.63 -2.33
CA PRO A 56 -27.26 -69.91 -1.66
C PRO A 56 -25.86 -70.48 -1.97
N GLY A 57 -25.07 -70.76 -0.91
CA GLY A 57 -23.73 -71.36 -1.01
C GLY A 57 -22.58 -70.53 -0.46
N VAL A 58 -22.83 -69.32 0.06
CA VAL A 58 -21.78 -68.48 0.67
C VAL A 58 -21.92 -68.48 2.19
N GLU A 59 -21.04 -69.21 2.88
CA GLU A 59 -20.90 -69.08 4.33
C GLU A 59 -20.16 -67.78 4.67
N LEU A 60 -20.73 -66.98 5.56
CA LEU A 60 -20.10 -65.76 6.06
C LEU A 60 -18.87 -66.13 6.89
N PRO A 61 -17.69 -65.52 6.64
CA PRO A 61 -16.53 -65.69 7.50
C PRO A 61 -16.89 -65.27 8.94
N LYS A 62 -16.77 -66.20 9.90
CA LYS A 62 -17.22 -66.01 11.29
C LYS A 62 -16.33 -65.06 12.11
N VAL A 63 -15.26 -64.54 11.52
CA VAL A 63 -14.27 -63.71 12.21
C VAL A 63 -14.07 -62.42 11.43
N GLU A 64 -14.46 -61.30 12.03
CA GLU A 64 -14.03 -59.99 11.54
C GLU A 64 -12.49 -59.89 11.67
N PRO A 65 -11.77 -59.60 10.58
CA PRO A 65 -10.34 -59.35 10.67
C PRO A 65 -10.11 -58.11 11.54
N LYS A 66 -9.37 -58.28 12.63
CA LYS A 66 -8.92 -57.17 13.49
C LYS A 66 -7.91 -56.34 12.71
N PHE A 67 -8.37 -55.36 11.94
CA PHE A 67 -7.49 -54.36 11.35
C PHE A 67 -6.95 -53.46 12.46
N GLN A 68 -5.70 -53.67 12.86
CA GLN A 68 -4.96 -52.67 13.62
C GLN A 68 -4.74 -51.48 12.67
N ALA A 69 -5.31 -50.33 13.03
CA ALA A 69 -5.13 -49.13 12.22
C ALA A 69 -3.63 -48.84 12.08
N PRO A 70 -3.11 -48.72 10.86
CA PRO A 70 -1.69 -48.42 10.65
C PRO A 70 -1.37 -47.07 11.29
N PHE A 71 -0.26 -47.02 12.03
CA PHE A 71 0.18 -45.82 12.74
C PHE A 71 0.49 -44.64 11.80
N LEU A 72 0.89 -44.94 10.56
CA LEU A 72 1.18 -43.97 9.51
C LEU A 72 0.04 -43.98 8.47
N GLY A 73 -0.85 -43.00 8.58
CA GLY A 73 -1.98 -42.76 7.67
C GLY A 73 -2.84 -41.57 8.12
N PHE A 74 -3.87 -41.23 7.35
CA PHE A 74 -4.88 -40.21 7.71
C PHE A 74 -5.82 -40.71 8.82
N THR A 75 -5.25 -41.05 9.97
CA THR A 75 -6.00 -41.46 11.16
C THR A 75 -6.28 -40.23 12.02
N ARG A 76 -7.39 -40.24 12.76
CA ARG A 76 -7.74 -39.16 13.71
C ARG A 76 -6.62 -38.88 14.72
N THR A 77 -5.86 -39.91 15.08
CA THR A 77 -4.68 -39.79 15.95
C THR A 77 -3.56 -38.98 15.27
N ALA A 78 -3.27 -39.23 13.99
CA ALA A 78 -2.29 -38.47 13.22
C ALA A 78 -2.73 -37.02 12.99
N GLU A 79 -4.02 -36.77 12.73
CA GLU A 79 -4.57 -35.41 12.63
C GLU A 79 -4.37 -34.61 13.91
N ILE A 80 -4.73 -35.20 15.07
CA ILE A 80 -4.57 -34.54 16.38
C ILE A 80 -3.09 -34.24 16.65
N TRP A 81 -2.19 -35.16 16.31
CA TRP A 81 -0.75 -34.95 16.47
C TRP A 81 -0.22 -33.85 15.56
N ASN A 82 -0.63 -33.82 14.30
CA ASN A 82 -0.21 -32.79 13.35
C ASN A 82 -0.71 -31.40 13.77
N SER A 83 -1.96 -31.30 14.24
CA SER A 83 -2.50 -30.05 14.79
C SER A 83 -1.75 -29.58 16.03
N ARG A 84 -1.42 -30.48 16.97
CA ARG A 84 -0.67 -30.12 18.18
C ARG A 84 0.76 -29.69 17.86
N ALA A 85 1.44 -30.42 16.98
CA ALA A 85 2.77 -30.06 16.51
C ALA A 85 2.77 -28.68 15.82
N CYS A 86 1.75 -28.39 15.00
CA CYS A 86 1.58 -27.08 14.38
C CYS A 86 1.40 -25.96 15.41
N MET A 87 0.54 -26.16 16.42
CA MET A 87 0.32 -25.16 17.47
C MET A 87 1.59 -24.91 18.29
N ILE A 88 2.34 -25.95 18.62
CA ILE A 88 3.63 -25.83 19.32
C ILE A 88 4.64 -25.09 18.44
N GLY A 89 4.70 -25.40 17.15
CA GLY A 89 5.58 -24.72 16.20
C GLY A 89 5.27 -23.22 16.10
N LEU A 90 3.99 -22.86 15.97
CA LEU A 90 3.56 -21.47 15.85
C LEU A 90 3.85 -20.66 17.13
N ILE A 91 3.61 -21.25 18.31
CA ILE A 91 3.99 -20.63 19.59
C ILE A 91 5.51 -20.51 19.70
N GLY A 92 6.25 -21.53 19.28
CA GLY A 92 7.72 -21.53 19.28
C GLY A 92 8.30 -20.40 18.43
N VAL A 93 7.72 -20.14 17.26
CA VAL A 93 8.11 -19.00 16.40
C VAL A 93 7.91 -17.69 17.13
N PHE A 94 6.75 -17.45 17.74
CA PHE A 94 6.51 -16.22 18.51
C PHE A 94 7.47 -16.05 19.70
N VAL A 95 7.81 -17.13 20.39
CA VAL A 95 8.80 -17.09 21.48
C VAL A 95 10.19 -16.73 20.96
N VAL A 96 10.59 -17.29 19.82
CA VAL A 96 11.87 -16.95 19.18
C VAL A 96 11.88 -15.49 18.72
N GLU A 97 10.79 -14.99 18.13
CA GLU A 97 10.65 -13.58 17.74
C GLU A 97 10.75 -12.64 18.95
N LEU A 98 10.15 -12.99 20.09
CA LEU A 98 10.28 -12.22 21.33
C LEU A 98 11.71 -12.19 21.88
N ILE A 99 12.48 -13.26 21.72
CA ILE A 99 13.89 -13.31 22.17
C ILE A 99 14.77 -12.46 21.24
N ILE A 100 14.51 -12.49 19.93
CA ILE A 100 15.33 -11.85 18.91
C ILE A 100 14.92 -10.38 18.67
N ASN A 101 13.74 -9.96 19.16
CA ASN A 101 13.13 -8.65 18.90
C ASN A 101 13.10 -8.28 17.39
N LYS A 102 13.07 -9.29 16.52
CA LYS A 102 12.97 -9.17 15.06
C LYS A 102 12.04 -10.26 14.56
N GLY A 103 11.22 -9.92 13.57
CA GLY A 103 10.33 -10.88 12.92
C GLY A 103 11.12 -11.97 12.18
N ILE A 104 10.55 -13.17 12.08
CA ILE A 104 11.22 -14.33 11.44
C ILE A 104 11.68 -14.03 10.00
N LEU A 105 10.91 -13.23 9.25
CA LEU A 105 11.25 -12.84 7.87
C LEU A 105 12.48 -11.93 7.81
N GLN A 106 12.61 -11.02 8.77
CA GLN A 106 13.77 -10.14 8.89
C GLN A 106 15.04 -10.92 9.26
N VAL A 107 14.90 -12.02 10.01
CA VAL A 107 16.01 -12.94 10.34
C VAL A 107 16.47 -13.73 9.11
N ILE A 108 15.55 -14.06 8.19
CA ILE A 108 15.85 -14.77 6.94
C ILE A 108 16.40 -13.81 5.86
N GLY A 109 16.52 -12.51 6.16
CA GLY A 109 17.03 -11.50 5.23
C GLY A 109 15.99 -11.04 4.21
N VAL A 110 14.71 -11.30 4.48
CA VAL A 110 13.60 -10.69 3.75
C VAL A 110 13.25 -9.39 4.46
N ASP A 111 13.66 -8.27 3.89
CA ASP A 111 13.21 -6.93 4.32
C ASP A 111 11.69 -6.83 4.07
N ILE A 112 10.90 -7.11 5.09
CA ILE A 112 9.54 -6.60 5.17
C ILE A 112 9.72 -5.09 5.33
N GLY A 113 9.11 -4.29 4.46
CA GLY A 113 9.26 -2.83 4.41
C GLY A 113 9.45 -2.23 5.80
N LYS A 114 10.57 -1.55 6.00
CA LYS A 114 10.83 -0.77 7.22
C LYS A 114 9.62 0.14 7.47
N ASP A 115 9.32 0.43 8.74
CA ASP A 115 8.30 1.41 9.13
C ASP A 115 8.52 2.74 8.36
N GLY A 116 7.81 2.91 7.25
CA GLY A 116 8.01 3.99 6.28
C GLY A 116 7.42 3.66 4.90
N GLU A 117 7.16 4.70 4.12
CA GLU A 117 6.67 4.58 2.76
C GLU A 117 7.82 4.43 1.75
N GLN A 118 7.58 3.69 0.66
CA GLN A 118 8.54 3.56 -0.43
C GLN A 118 8.12 4.45 -1.60
N LEU A 119 9.08 5.17 -2.15
CA LEU A 119 8.91 6.01 -3.31
C LEU A 119 9.74 5.48 -4.47
N ILE A 120 9.08 5.11 -5.54
CA ILE A 120 9.68 4.57 -6.76
C ILE A 120 9.74 5.69 -7.79
N LEU A 121 10.93 5.99 -8.29
CA LEU A 121 11.15 6.88 -9.42
C LEU A 121 11.56 6.07 -10.64
N VAL A 122 10.88 6.29 -11.76
CA VAL A 122 11.09 5.58 -13.02
C VAL A 122 11.41 6.58 -14.12
N ASN A 123 12.57 6.42 -14.78
CA ASN A 123 12.92 7.22 -15.94
C ASN A 123 12.43 6.55 -17.23
N ASN A 124 11.28 6.95 -17.75
CA ASN A 124 10.79 6.51 -19.06
C ASN A 124 11.25 7.42 -20.23
N CYS A 125 12.20 8.32 -20.00
CA CYS A 125 12.81 9.11 -21.07
C CYS A 125 13.87 8.29 -21.81
N ASN A 126 14.16 8.65 -23.06
CA ASN A 126 15.25 8.05 -23.85
C ASN A 126 16.64 8.63 -23.51
N GLU A 127 16.71 9.45 -22.47
CA GLU A 127 17.91 10.17 -22.02
C GLU A 127 18.06 9.99 -20.51
N SER A 128 19.29 10.11 -20.00
CA SER A 128 19.53 10.07 -18.56
C SER A 128 19.01 11.34 -17.90
N LEU A 129 18.41 11.17 -16.73
CA LEU A 129 17.90 12.26 -15.90
C LEU A 129 18.64 12.29 -14.57
N TRP A 130 18.64 13.46 -13.93
CA TRP A 130 19.19 13.61 -12.59
C TRP A 130 18.11 14.08 -11.62
N PRO A 131 17.35 13.16 -11.01
CA PRO A 131 16.42 13.54 -9.95
C PRO A 131 17.11 14.31 -8.83
N GLY A 132 16.44 15.35 -8.36
CA GLY A 132 16.73 16.05 -7.12
C GLY A 132 15.66 15.72 -6.10
N VAL A 133 16.06 15.46 -4.86
CA VAL A 133 15.15 15.19 -3.74
C VAL A 133 15.54 16.09 -2.59
N LEU A 134 14.55 16.64 -1.90
CA LEU A 134 14.77 17.46 -0.72
C LEU A 134 13.69 17.15 0.33
N GLY A 135 14.11 16.68 1.49
CA GLY A 135 13.25 16.58 2.66
C GLY A 135 12.89 17.97 3.18
N GLY A 136 11.65 18.12 3.63
CA GLY A 136 11.17 19.29 4.35
C GLY A 136 11.81 19.42 5.74
N ALA A 137 11.41 20.46 6.48
CA ALA A 137 11.98 20.75 7.79
C ALA A 137 11.83 19.55 8.75
N GLY A 138 12.95 19.06 9.28
CA GLY A 138 12.97 17.91 10.20
C GLY A 138 12.99 16.54 9.53
N HIS A 139 12.90 16.46 8.21
CA HIS A 139 12.98 15.21 7.46
C HIS A 139 14.35 15.03 6.80
N SER A 140 14.87 13.80 6.84
CA SER A 140 16.08 13.43 6.12
C SER A 140 15.84 13.45 4.61
N THR A 141 16.89 13.78 3.85
CA THR A 141 16.84 13.74 2.40
C THR A 141 17.47 12.43 1.90
N PRO A 142 16.71 11.52 1.26
CA PRO A 142 17.25 10.25 0.78
C PRO A 142 18.28 10.48 -0.33
N LYS A 143 19.22 9.53 -0.48
CA LYS A 143 20.31 9.54 -1.50
C LYS A 143 21.10 10.85 -1.55
N ASP A 144 21.28 11.53 -0.41
CA ASP A 144 21.92 12.86 -0.31
C ASP A 144 21.30 13.93 -1.23
N GLY A 145 20.05 13.72 -1.66
CA GLY A 145 19.24 14.64 -2.44
C GLY A 145 19.50 14.65 -3.94
N GLY A 146 20.32 13.75 -4.48
CA GLY A 146 20.44 13.65 -5.94
C GLY A 146 21.30 12.52 -6.45
N PHE A 147 20.91 11.98 -7.59
CA PHE A 147 21.56 10.84 -8.25
C PHE A 147 21.30 10.87 -9.75
N LEU A 148 22.02 10.03 -10.50
CA LEU A 148 21.79 9.75 -11.92
C LEU A 148 20.75 8.64 -12.03
N LEU A 149 19.82 8.77 -12.97
CA LEU A 149 18.84 7.75 -13.33
C LEU A 149 18.87 7.57 -14.85
N ASP A 150 19.41 6.44 -15.32
CA ASP A 150 19.55 6.19 -16.75
C ASP A 150 18.21 5.88 -17.42
N SER A 151 18.18 5.90 -18.76
CA SER A 151 16.97 5.60 -19.53
C SER A 151 16.43 4.20 -19.22
N GLY A 152 15.16 4.11 -18.84
CA GLY A 152 14.48 2.88 -18.44
C GLY A 152 14.84 2.38 -17.04
N GLU A 153 15.68 3.10 -16.29
CA GLU A 153 16.04 2.74 -14.92
C GLU A 153 14.97 3.20 -13.93
N GLU A 154 14.79 2.41 -12.87
CA GLU A 154 13.99 2.77 -11.72
C GLU A 154 14.81 2.70 -10.43
N VAL A 155 14.44 3.51 -9.45
CA VAL A 155 15.04 3.49 -8.12
C VAL A 155 13.96 3.55 -7.06
N VAL A 156 14.14 2.73 -6.03
CA VAL A 156 13.31 2.74 -4.83
C VAL A 156 14.00 3.58 -3.75
N LEU A 157 13.28 4.54 -3.20
CA LEU A 157 13.70 5.37 -2.08
C LEU A 157 12.88 5.02 -0.84
N ASP A 158 13.57 4.54 0.19
CA ASP A 158 12.98 4.38 1.52
C ASP A 158 12.77 5.77 2.15
N LEU A 159 11.53 6.14 2.39
CA LEU A 159 11.17 7.38 3.07
C LEU A 159 10.90 7.11 4.56
N PRO A 160 11.37 7.98 5.46
CA PRO A 160 10.96 7.93 6.87
C PRO A 160 9.45 8.05 7.02
N ASP A 161 8.90 7.47 8.09
CA ASP A 161 7.51 7.71 8.49
C ASP A 161 7.15 9.20 8.46
N LYS A 162 6.00 9.52 7.86
CA LYS A 162 5.46 10.90 7.79
C LYS A 162 6.36 11.86 7.03
N TRP A 163 7.13 11.35 6.07
CA TRP A 163 8.02 12.17 5.27
C TRP A 163 7.26 13.26 4.54
N SER A 164 7.79 14.48 4.60
CA SER A 164 7.37 15.59 3.77
C SER A 164 8.57 16.14 3.03
N GLY A 165 8.40 16.49 1.77
CA GLY A 165 9.48 16.99 0.93
C GLY A 165 9.06 17.19 -0.51
N ARG A 166 10.06 17.42 -1.35
CA ARG A 166 9.88 17.73 -2.77
C ARG A 166 10.89 17.03 -3.64
N ILE A 167 10.47 16.78 -4.86
CA ILE A 167 11.25 16.11 -5.90
C ILE A 167 11.17 16.94 -7.16
N TRP A 168 12.27 17.05 -7.90
CA TRP A 168 12.28 17.67 -9.21
C TRP A 168 13.25 16.92 -10.11
N GLY A 169 13.14 17.10 -11.42
CA GLY A 169 14.14 16.56 -12.35
C GLY A 169 15.09 17.64 -12.83
N ARG A 170 16.34 17.24 -13.09
CA ARG A 170 17.40 18.08 -13.66
C ARG A 170 17.81 17.53 -15.03
N GLN A 171 18.09 18.44 -15.96
CA GLN A 171 18.43 18.10 -17.35
C GLN A 171 19.73 18.78 -17.79
N GLY A 172 20.40 18.19 -18.78
CA GLY A 172 21.64 18.73 -19.34
C GLY A 172 22.77 18.79 -18.32
N CYS A 173 22.82 17.82 -17.40
CA CYS A 173 23.80 17.83 -16.33
C CYS A 173 25.15 17.25 -16.78
N SER A 174 26.23 17.87 -16.32
CA SER A 174 27.59 17.36 -16.46
C SER A 174 28.32 17.53 -15.14
N PHE A 175 28.77 16.42 -14.55
CA PHE A 175 29.48 16.38 -13.28
C PHE A 175 30.87 15.74 -13.43
N ASP A 176 31.84 16.24 -12.67
CA ASP A 176 33.18 15.66 -12.54
C ASP A 176 33.17 14.41 -11.62
N SER A 177 34.34 13.78 -11.46
CA SER A 177 34.52 12.63 -10.57
C SER A 177 34.24 12.92 -9.09
N ASN A 178 34.20 14.20 -8.70
CA ASN A 178 33.89 14.65 -7.35
C ASN A 178 32.40 14.97 -7.17
N GLY A 179 31.59 14.80 -8.22
CA GLY A 179 30.16 15.11 -8.22
C GLY A 179 29.87 16.61 -8.27
N LYS A 180 30.80 17.43 -8.77
CA LYS A 180 30.64 18.87 -8.96
C LYS A 180 30.52 19.21 -10.43
N GLY A 181 29.66 20.14 -10.78
CA GLY A 181 29.30 20.42 -12.16
C GLY A 181 28.20 21.44 -12.30
N SER A 182 27.33 21.26 -13.28
CA SER A 182 26.14 22.10 -13.51
C SER A 182 25.09 21.34 -14.32
N CYS A 183 23.84 21.76 -14.18
CA CYS A 183 22.72 21.37 -15.04
C CYS A 183 22.13 22.60 -15.74
N ASP A 184 21.55 22.40 -16.92
CA ASP A 184 20.88 23.47 -17.67
C ASP A 184 19.61 23.95 -16.95
N THR A 185 18.88 23.04 -16.31
CA THR A 185 17.68 23.35 -15.52
C THR A 185 17.62 22.55 -14.22
N GLY A 186 16.98 23.11 -13.19
CA GLY A 186 16.79 22.45 -11.91
C GLY A 186 18.07 22.24 -11.08
N ASP A 187 19.19 22.88 -11.45
CA ASP A 187 20.48 22.71 -10.77
C ASP A 187 20.40 23.00 -9.26
N CYS A 188 21.17 22.25 -8.45
CA CYS A 188 21.20 22.39 -6.99
C CYS A 188 22.61 22.75 -6.49
N SER A 189 23.05 23.96 -6.81
CA SER A 189 24.38 24.51 -6.44
C SER A 189 25.57 23.81 -7.12
N GLY A 190 25.36 23.26 -8.32
CA GLY A 190 26.37 22.58 -9.10
C GLY A 190 26.81 21.24 -8.50
N LEU A 191 25.91 20.56 -7.77
CA LEU A 191 26.20 19.31 -7.08
C LEU A 191 25.36 18.16 -7.65
N LEU A 192 25.98 17.01 -7.87
CA LEU A 192 25.26 15.77 -8.19
C LEU A 192 24.32 15.38 -7.05
N ARG A 193 24.84 15.44 -5.82
CA ARG A 193 24.10 15.23 -4.57
C ARG A 193 23.76 16.58 -3.97
N CYS A 194 22.48 16.93 -3.96
CA CYS A 194 22.04 18.27 -3.60
C CYS A 194 22.26 18.65 -2.13
N ARG A 195 22.48 17.70 -1.21
CA ARG A 195 22.87 17.97 0.20
C ARG A 195 22.02 19.04 0.91
N GLY A 196 20.71 19.08 0.62
CA GLY A 196 19.80 20.06 1.20
C GLY A 196 19.55 21.31 0.36
N PHE A 197 20.27 21.53 -0.74
CA PHE A 197 19.98 22.60 -1.69
C PHE A 197 18.76 22.25 -2.55
N GLY A 198 17.86 23.22 -2.72
CA GLY A 198 16.73 23.09 -3.64
C GLY A 198 17.14 23.29 -5.11
N GLY A 199 16.28 22.88 -6.03
CA GLY A 199 16.46 23.14 -7.46
C GLY A 199 16.33 24.62 -7.78
N THR A 200 17.22 25.12 -8.62
CA THR A 200 17.19 26.50 -9.12
C THR A 200 16.13 26.61 -10.22
N PRO A 201 15.20 27.57 -10.13
CA PRO A 201 14.21 27.81 -11.18
C PRO A 201 14.84 28.05 -12.57
N PRO A 202 14.23 27.55 -13.68
CA PRO A 202 12.95 26.84 -13.71
C PRO A 202 13.09 25.38 -13.25
N ALA A 203 12.18 24.94 -12.38
CA ALA A 203 12.08 23.56 -11.93
C ALA A 203 10.62 23.26 -11.56
N THR A 204 10.01 22.30 -12.27
CA THR A 204 8.73 21.76 -11.78
C THR A 204 9.01 20.84 -10.60
N MET A 205 8.23 20.98 -9.54
CA MET A 205 8.41 20.22 -8.33
C MET A 205 7.19 19.35 -8.08
N VAL A 206 7.41 18.13 -7.62
CA VAL A 206 6.38 17.29 -7.00
C VAL A 206 6.57 17.42 -5.50
N GLU A 207 5.60 18.02 -4.83
CA GLU A 207 5.58 18.19 -3.39
C GLU A 207 4.72 17.07 -2.78
N MET A 208 5.18 16.49 -1.68
CA MET A 208 4.44 15.41 -1.02
C MET A 208 4.59 15.48 0.49
N THR A 209 3.53 15.06 1.16
CA THR A 209 3.43 14.94 2.62
C THR A 209 2.73 13.63 2.93
N LEU A 210 3.48 12.65 3.40
CA LEU A 210 3.03 11.28 3.55
C LEU A 210 2.43 11.05 4.93
N GLY A 211 1.26 11.64 5.19
CA GLY A 211 0.67 11.61 6.53
C GLY A 211 1.38 12.58 7.48
N THR A 212 0.73 12.83 8.61
CA THR A 212 1.19 13.77 9.64
C THR A 212 0.96 13.17 11.02
N SER A 213 1.34 13.89 12.08
CA SER A 213 1.03 13.49 13.45
C SER A 213 -0.48 13.51 13.76
N THR A 214 -1.27 14.24 12.98
CA THR A 214 -2.71 14.46 13.21
C THR A 214 -3.61 13.73 12.22
N SER A 215 -3.09 13.30 11.07
CA SER A 215 -3.86 12.64 10.02
C SER A 215 -3.01 11.60 9.28
N PRO A 216 -3.52 10.40 8.99
CA PRO A 216 -2.83 9.42 8.16
C PRO A 216 -2.97 9.70 6.65
N LEU A 217 -3.62 10.80 6.25
CA LEU A 217 -3.82 11.13 4.84
C LEU A 217 -2.53 11.61 4.18
N HIS A 218 -2.20 11.02 3.04
CA HIS A 218 -1.11 11.47 2.18
C HIS A 218 -1.62 12.58 1.24
N PHE A 219 -0.82 13.63 1.11
CA PHE A 219 -1.07 14.76 0.21
C PHE A 219 0.10 14.88 -0.77
N TYR A 220 -0.21 15.26 -2.00
CA TYR A 220 0.77 15.51 -3.04
C TYR A 220 0.21 16.53 -4.02
N ASP A 221 1.10 17.26 -4.67
CA ASP A 221 0.75 18.16 -5.76
C ASP A 221 1.95 18.36 -6.70
N VAL A 222 1.64 18.81 -7.91
CA VAL A 222 2.64 19.27 -8.88
C VAL A 222 2.66 20.79 -8.84
N SER A 223 3.79 21.34 -8.41
CA SER A 223 4.00 22.77 -8.25
C SER A 223 4.80 23.34 -9.42
N LEU A 224 4.24 24.39 -10.02
CA LEU A 224 4.87 25.21 -11.07
C LEU A 224 5.26 26.60 -10.54
N VAL A 225 5.25 26.78 -9.22
CA VAL A 225 5.64 28.04 -8.57
C VAL A 225 7.07 28.43 -8.97
N ASP A 226 7.96 27.44 -9.02
CA ASP A 226 9.36 27.59 -9.44
C ASP A 226 9.58 27.38 -10.94
N GLY A 227 8.51 27.43 -11.74
CA GLY A 227 8.56 27.33 -13.20
C GLY A 227 8.44 25.90 -13.74
N PHE A 228 8.75 25.76 -15.03
CA PHE A 228 8.59 24.51 -15.78
C PHE A 228 9.84 24.21 -16.60
N ASN A 229 10.44 23.04 -16.40
CA ASN A 229 11.65 22.63 -17.12
C ASN A 229 11.48 21.33 -17.90
N LEU A 230 10.77 20.36 -17.33
CA LEU A 230 10.56 19.07 -17.96
C LEU A 230 9.23 19.07 -18.71
N HIS A 231 9.27 19.24 -20.04
CA HIS A 231 8.13 18.88 -20.90
C HIS A 231 7.65 17.43 -20.65
N GLN A 232 8.60 16.58 -20.28
CA GLN A 232 8.49 15.13 -20.20
C GLN A 232 8.10 14.62 -18.81
N TRP A 233 7.34 15.38 -18.01
CA TRP A 233 6.79 14.85 -16.75
C TRP A 233 6.02 13.56 -16.95
N HIS A 234 5.32 13.40 -18.08
CA HIS A 234 4.70 12.13 -18.49
C HIS A 234 5.66 10.93 -18.57
N GLN A 235 6.98 11.14 -18.47
CA GLN A 235 8.00 10.10 -18.58
C GLN A 235 8.80 9.89 -17.28
N LEU A 236 8.91 10.87 -16.38
CA LEU A 236 9.40 10.59 -15.01
C LEU A 236 8.22 10.06 -14.18
N GLY A 237 8.10 8.74 -14.10
CA GLY A 237 7.10 8.09 -13.27
C GLY A 237 7.45 8.25 -11.80
N VAL A 238 6.49 8.71 -11.00
CA VAL A 238 6.60 8.74 -9.54
C VAL A 238 5.49 7.85 -8.99
N GLU A 239 5.87 6.86 -8.21
CA GLU A 239 4.97 5.86 -7.66
C GLU A 239 5.24 5.70 -6.16
N LEU A 240 4.17 5.68 -5.38
CA LEU A 240 4.23 5.54 -3.94
C LEU A 240 3.66 4.16 -3.55
N ASP A 241 4.48 3.36 -2.91
CA ASP A 241 4.07 2.14 -2.23
C ASP A 241 4.00 2.41 -0.72
N ALA A 242 2.76 2.61 -0.25
CA ALA A 242 2.42 2.77 1.16
C ALA A 242 1.77 1.48 1.71
N GLY A 243 2.30 0.32 1.32
CA GLY A 243 1.86 -0.99 1.80
C GLY A 243 0.56 -1.46 1.13
N LEU A 244 -0.60 -1.16 1.74
CA LEU A 244 -1.89 -1.57 1.16
C LEU A 244 -2.38 -0.65 0.03
N HIS A 245 -1.73 0.49 -0.13
CA HIS A 245 -2.08 1.52 -1.10
C HIS A 245 -0.91 1.78 -2.03
N HIS A 246 -1.10 1.39 -3.28
CA HIS A 246 -0.20 1.68 -4.38
C HIS A 246 -0.78 2.83 -5.19
N VAL A 247 -0.03 3.92 -5.33
CA VAL A 247 -0.50 5.07 -6.10
C VAL A 247 0.55 5.51 -7.10
N LYS A 248 0.17 5.49 -8.38
CA LYS A 248 0.96 5.99 -9.49
C LYS A 248 0.48 7.38 -9.86
N TRP A 249 1.37 8.35 -9.78
CA TRP A 249 1.02 9.76 -9.93
C TRP A 249 1.20 10.27 -11.37
N ILE A 250 2.06 9.60 -12.14
CA ILE A 250 2.44 10.01 -13.50
C ILE A 250 2.69 8.80 -14.41
#